data_AF-A0A942QPG0-F1
#
_entry.id   AF-A0A942QPG0-F1
#
_cell.length_a   1.000
_cell.length_b   1.000
_cell.length_c   1.000
_cell.angle_alpha   90.00
_cell.angle_beta   90.00
_cell.angle_gamma   90.00
#
_symmetry.space_group_name_H-M   'P 1'
#
loop_
_entity.id
_entity.type
_entity.pdbx_description
1 polymer ?
#
loop_
_entity_poly.entity_id
_entity_poly.type
_entity_poly.pdbx_seq_one_letter_code
_entity_poly.pdbx_strand_id
1 'polypeptide(L)'
;MLKVLGEHSPSQLSEGASRGRQVATACSGNYATHRAWLLDVLRGENVVLCRTSALECHGLFPGYLNEKQIDVYSLDRGKYENINYFVVDTFDGIEVVHFGGIACTSINQTINDMLADYDNIDEQSFIEGLGSYYFMNGESFEGLDIEPRNMERFNAVKDWAIGYWDED
;
A
#
# COMPACT_ATOMS: atom_id res chain seq x y z
N MET A 1 -37.62 71.45 15.69
CA MET A 1 -36.57 70.87 14.83
C MET A 1 -35.94 69.72 15.61
N LEU A 2 -36.58 68.55 15.66
CA LEU A 2 -36.63 67.39 14.74
C LEU A 2 -35.52 66.35 15.00
N LYS A 3 -36.01 65.17 15.43
CA LYS A 3 -35.37 63.85 15.63
C LYS A 3 -34.99 63.21 14.28
N VAL A 4 -34.18 62.12 14.34
CA VAL A 4 -34.07 60.90 13.48
C VAL A 4 -32.56 60.51 13.41
N LEU A 5 -32.02 59.42 13.98
CA LEU A 5 -32.19 57.94 13.89
C LEU A 5 -31.71 57.28 12.58
N GLY A 6 -30.88 56.22 12.72
CA GLY A 6 -30.42 55.27 11.69
C GLY A 6 -29.01 54.75 12.01
N GLU A 7 -28.81 53.68 12.80
CA GLU A 7 -28.91 52.23 12.53
C GLU A 7 -27.66 51.56 11.90
N HIS A 8 -27.09 50.65 12.72
CA HIS A 8 -26.37 49.40 12.47
C HIS A 8 -25.28 49.23 11.39
N SER A 9 -24.09 48.79 11.84
CA SER A 9 -23.35 47.66 11.26
C SER A 9 -22.43 47.02 12.30
N PRO A 10 -22.70 45.78 12.76
CA PRO A 10 -21.74 44.97 13.50
C PRO A 10 -20.75 44.32 12.52
N SER A 11 -19.47 44.57 12.70
CA SER A 11 -18.39 43.85 12.05
C SER A 11 -18.43 42.38 12.47
N GLN A 12 -18.87 41.50 11.57
CA GLN A 12 -18.82 40.05 11.76
C GLN A 12 -17.63 39.44 11.03
N LEU A 13 -16.80 38.77 11.84
CA LEU A 13 -16.19 37.47 11.59
C LEU A 13 -15.10 37.38 10.51
N SER A 14 -13.85 37.51 10.95
CA SER A 14 -12.74 36.76 10.36
C SER A 14 -12.83 35.31 10.83
N GLU A 15 -13.61 34.49 10.13
CA GLU A 15 -13.51 33.04 10.25
C GLU A 15 -12.32 32.58 9.41
N GLY A 16 -11.20 32.33 10.09
CA GLY A 16 -10.17 31.45 9.58
C GLY A 16 -10.75 30.05 9.45
N ALA A 17 -11.33 29.76 8.28
CA ALA A 17 -11.62 28.40 7.90
C ALA A 17 -10.29 27.65 7.75
N SER A 18 -9.89 26.93 8.79
CA SER A 18 -8.98 25.80 8.64
C SER A 18 -9.67 24.84 7.67
N ARG A 19 -9.36 24.97 6.38
CA ARG A 19 -9.72 23.96 5.38
C ARG A 19 -9.12 22.65 5.88
N GLY A 20 -9.97 21.78 6.43
CA GLY A 20 -9.63 20.38 6.61
C GLY A 20 -9.07 19.90 5.28
N ARG A 21 -7.84 19.38 5.31
CA ARG A 21 -7.18 18.86 4.11
C ARG A 21 -8.12 17.80 3.53
N GLN A 22 -8.77 18.10 2.41
CA GLN A 22 -9.64 17.17 1.71
C GLN A 22 -8.71 16.07 1.19
N VAL A 23 -8.71 14.92 1.85
CA VAL A 23 -7.87 13.78 1.47
C VAL A 23 -8.55 13.15 0.25
N ALA A 24 -7.81 13.01 -0.84
CA ALA A 24 -8.36 12.50 -2.09
C ALA A 24 -8.20 10.98 -2.14
N THR A 25 -9.17 10.26 -2.70
CA THR A 25 -8.98 8.87 -3.14
C THR A 25 -8.32 8.89 -4.52
N ALA A 26 -7.27 8.10 -4.73
CA ALA A 26 -6.70 7.88 -6.06
C ALA A 26 -7.49 6.76 -6.77
N CYS A 27 -8.01 7.01 -7.98
CA CYS A 27 -8.82 6.04 -8.73
C CYS A 27 -8.27 5.82 -10.15
N SER A 28 -8.31 4.59 -10.65
CA SER A 28 -7.75 4.21 -11.95
C SER A 28 -8.68 4.40 -13.15
N GLY A 29 -9.92 4.84 -12.95
CA GLY A 29 -10.98 4.85 -13.98
C GLY A 29 -10.69 5.61 -15.28
N ASN A 30 -9.66 6.47 -15.30
CA ASN A 30 -9.21 7.20 -16.50
C ASN A 30 -7.93 6.64 -17.14
N TYR A 31 -7.43 5.48 -16.68
CA TYR A 31 -6.18 4.88 -17.13
C TYR A 31 -6.45 3.57 -17.85
N ALA A 32 -5.69 3.33 -18.93
CA ALA A 32 -5.81 2.12 -19.74
C ALA A 32 -5.25 0.87 -19.04
N THR A 33 -4.38 1.04 -18.05
CA THR A 33 -3.77 -0.07 -17.28
C THR A 33 -3.54 0.36 -15.83
N HIS A 34 -3.59 -0.60 -14.91
CA HIS A 34 -3.27 -0.36 -13.50
C HIS A 34 -1.84 0.19 -13.33
N ARG A 35 -0.87 -0.33 -14.10
CA ARG A 35 0.51 0.19 -14.11
C ARG A 35 0.60 1.67 -14.52
N ALA A 36 -0.14 2.08 -15.55
CA ALA A 36 -0.13 3.48 -15.99
C ALA A 36 -0.71 4.42 -14.91
N TRP A 37 -1.72 3.94 -14.19
CA TRP A 37 -2.28 4.63 -13.04
C TRP A 37 -1.28 4.73 -11.88
N LEU A 38 -0.66 3.61 -11.45
CA LEU A 38 0.36 3.60 -10.39
C LEU A 38 1.53 4.54 -10.71
N LEU A 39 2.03 4.51 -11.96
CA LEU A 39 3.10 5.41 -12.41
C LEU A 39 2.74 6.89 -12.30
N ASP A 40 1.46 7.24 -12.43
CA ASP A 40 0.99 8.61 -12.36
C ASP A 40 0.73 9.06 -10.92
N VAL A 41 0.04 8.22 -10.15
CA VAL A 41 -0.29 8.48 -8.74
C VAL A 41 0.95 8.57 -7.86
N LEU A 42 1.96 7.72 -8.13
CA LEU A 42 3.22 7.70 -7.38
C LEU A 42 4.29 8.60 -8.01
N ARG A 43 3.96 9.34 -9.08
CA ARG A 43 4.93 10.16 -9.80
C ARG A 43 5.51 11.25 -8.91
N GLY A 44 6.83 11.25 -8.75
CA GLY A 44 7.55 12.26 -7.98
C GLY A 44 7.35 12.15 -6.47
N GLU A 45 6.64 11.12 -6.00
CA GLU A 45 6.58 10.74 -4.60
C GLU A 45 7.79 9.85 -4.29
N ASN A 46 8.46 10.06 -3.15
CA ASN A 46 9.51 9.17 -2.68
C ASN A 46 8.84 7.97 -2.00
N VAL A 47 8.50 6.96 -2.80
CA VAL A 47 7.75 5.78 -2.35
C VAL A 47 8.24 4.50 -3.02
N VAL A 48 8.07 3.38 -2.31
CA VAL A 48 8.35 2.02 -2.79
C VAL A 48 7.14 1.14 -2.47
N LEU A 49 6.57 0.46 -3.47
CA LEU A 49 5.45 -0.48 -3.23
C LEU A 49 5.89 -1.63 -2.32
N CYS A 50 5.07 -1.97 -1.33
CA CYS A 50 5.32 -3.03 -0.37
C CYS A 50 4.07 -3.87 -0.11
N ARG A 51 4.21 -4.93 0.70
CA ARG A 51 3.12 -5.81 1.15
C ARG A 51 2.21 -6.28 0.00
N THR A 52 0.88 -6.17 0.14
CA THR A 52 -0.09 -6.65 -0.84
C THR A 52 0.13 -6.04 -2.23
N SER A 53 0.47 -4.75 -2.31
CA SER A 53 0.75 -4.09 -3.59
C SER A 53 2.04 -4.57 -4.24
N ALA A 54 3.02 -5.02 -3.45
CA ALA A 54 4.21 -5.68 -3.99
C ALA A 54 3.90 -7.10 -4.46
N LEU A 55 3.08 -7.87 -3.74
CA LEU A 55 2.60 -9.18 -4.22
C LEU A 55 1.91 -9.05 -5.60
N GLU A 56 1.13 -7.98 -5.79
CA GLU A 56 0.54 -7.66 -7.10
C GLU A 56 1.60 -7.40 -8.18
N CYS A 57 2.63 -6.61 -7.88
CA CYS A 57 3.71 -6.34 -8.83
C CYS A 57 4.50 -7.61 -9.23
N HIS A 58 4.66 -8.56 -8.30
CA HIS A 58 5.27 -9.86 -8.56
C HIS A 58 4.33 -10.86 -9.26
N GLY A 59 3.07 -10.48 -9.50
CA GLY A 59 2.07 -11.34 -10.13
C GLY A 59 1.56 -12.48 -9.23
N LEU A 60 1.75 -12.35 -7.93
CA LEU A 60 1.36 -13.37 -6.93
C LEU A 60 -0.04 -13.14 -6.38
N PHE A 61 -0.54 -11.92 -6.48
CA PHE A 61 -1.87 -11.52 -6.02
C PHE A 61 -2.52 -10.63 -7.09
N PRO A 62 -3.83 -10.75 -7.39
CA PRO A 62 -4.47 -9.93 -8.42
C PRO A 62 -4.63 -8.45 -8.05
N GLY A 63 -4.36 -8.08 -6.80
CA GLY A 63 -4.57 -6.72 -6.28
C GLY A 63 -5.99 -6.53 -5.72
N TYR A 64 -6.19 -5.45 -4.98
CA TYR A 64 -7.52 -5.13 -4.44
C TYR A 64 -8.44 -4.58 -5.52
N LEU A 65 -9.70 -5.06 -5.51
CA LEU A 65 -10.76 -4.46 -6.31
C LEU A 65 -10.92 -2.96 -5.97
N ASN A 66 -11.05 -2.14 -7.01
CA ASN A 66 -11.27 -0.70 -6.93
C ASN A 66 -10.18 0.10 -6.21
N GLU A 67 -8.93 -0.40 -6.20
CA GLU A 67 -7.80 0.29 -5.57
C GLU A 67 -8.05 0.70 -4.11
N LYS A 68 -8.79 -0.15 -3.37
CA LYS A 68 -9.20 0.15 -1.99
C LYS A 68 -8.01 0.42 -1.07
N GLN A 69 -6.87 -0.21 -1.35
CA GLN A 69 -5.65 -0.08 -0.57
C GLN A 69 -4.42 -0.24 -1.46
N ILE A 70 -3.48 0.69 -1.37
CA ILE A 70 -2.15 0.60 -1.95
C ILE A 70 -1.13 0.76 -0.83
N ASP A 71 -0.24 -0.21 -0.67
CA ASP A 71 0.76 -0.20 0.39
C ASP A 71 2.11 0.31 -0.14
N VAL A 72 2.65 1.34 0.51
CA VAL A 72 3.96 1.91 0.18
C VAL A 72 4.82 2.14 1.42
N TYR A 73 6.11 1.87 1.31
CA TYR A 73 7.09 2.57 2.13
C TYR A 73 7.24 4.01 1.62
N SER A 74 7.32 4.97 2.52
CA SER A 74 7.49 6.39 2.18
C SER A 74 8.37 7.11 3.18
N LEU A 75 9.00 8.21 2.77
CA LEU A 75 9.74 9.08 3.71
C LEU A 75 8.82 10.04 4.48
N ASP A 76 7.65 10.32 3.91
CA ASP A 76 6.67 11.25 4.47
C ASP A 76 5.25 10.68 4.32
N ARG A 77 4.30 11.20 5.11
CA ARG A 77 2.87 10.94 4.89
C ARG A 77 2.44 11.59 3.57
N GLY A 78 1.76 10.83 2.72
CA GLY A 78 1.21 11.38 1.48
C GLY A 78 -0.20 11.96 1.62
N LYS A 79 -0.80 12.21 0.46
CA LYS A 79 -2.05 13.00 0.30
C LYS A 79 -3.29 12.17 -0.03
N TYR A 80 -3.12 10.89 -0.36
CA TYR A 80 -4.20 10.00 -0.77
C TYR A 80 -4.65 9.10 0.39
N GLU A 81 -5.95 8.92 0.59
CA GLU A 81 -6.48 8.14 1.72
C GLU A 81 -6.43 6.63 1.50
N ASN A 82 -6.53 6.19 0.25
CA ASN A 82 -6.46 4.78 -0.12
C ASN A 82 -5.02 4.29 -0.33
N ILE A 83 -4.04 5.14 -0.03
CA ILE A 83 -2.63 4.75 0.03
C ILE A 83 -2.23 4.68 1.50
N ASN A 84 -1.76 3.50 1.90
CA ASN A 84 -1.21 3.26 3.21
C ASN A 84 0.30 3.55 3.19
N TYR A 85 0.67 4.65 3.86
CA TYR A 85 2.05 5.13 3.93
C TYR A 85 2.74 4.58 5.18
N PHE A 86 3.57 3.56 5.00
CA PHE A 86 4.49 3.05 6.00
C PHE A 86 5.72 3.96 6.02
N VAL A 87 5.68 4.97 6.92
CA VAL A 87 6.73 5.98 7.00
C VAL A 87 8.02 5.39 7.58
N VAL A 88 9.12 5.53 6.84
CA VAL A 88 10.48 5.09 7.20
C VAL A 88 11.46 6.26 7.11
N ASP A 89 12.53 6.21 7.89
CA ASP A 89 13.54 7.29 7.90
C ASP A 89 14.39 7.32 6.63
N THR A 90 14.59 6.17 6.00
CA THR A 90 15.37 5.98 4.77
C THR A 90 14.90 4.73 4.03
N PHE A 91 15.20 4.65 2.73
CA PHE A 91 15.06 3.42 1.95
C PHE A 91 16.32 2.54 1.98
N ASP A 92 17.39 2.99 2.63
CA ASP A 92 18.60 2.18 2.80
C ASP A 92 18.28 0.89 3.55
N GLY A 93 18.69 -0.24 2.98
CA GLY A 93 18.42 -1.57 3.54
C GLY A 93 17.07 -2.17 3.13
N ILE A 94 16.23 -1.44 2.39
CA ILE A 94 15.07 -2.02 1.71
C ILE A 94 15.55 -2.57 0.36
N GLU A 95 15.37 -3.86 0.12
CA GLU A 95 15.67 -4.44 -1.18
C GLU A 95 14.60 -4.04 -2.21
N VAL A 96 15.00 -3.28 -3.24
CA VAL A 96 14.08 -2.71 -4.24
C VAL A 96 14.37 -3.27 -5.62
N VAL A 97 13.30 -3.68 -6.31
CA VAL A 97 13.24 -4.02 -7.73
C VAL A 97 12.36 -3.02 -8.49
N HIS A 98 12.49 -2.98 -9.82
CA HIS A 98 11.75 -2.04 -10.66
C HIS A 98 10.90 -2.75 -11.71
N PHE A 99 9.59 -2.53 -11.68
CA PHE A 99 8.64 -3.06 -12.65
C PHE A 99 8.14 -1.94 -13.56
N GLY A 100 8.71 -1.83 -14.76
CA GLY A 100 8.28 -0.82 -15.74
C GLY A 100 8.36 0.62 -15.23
N GLY A 101 9.35 0.92 -14.38
CA GLY A 101 9.56 2.24 -13.78
C GLY A 101 8.95 2.42 -12.38
N ILE A 102 8.21 1.44 -11.86
CA ILE A 102 7.66 1.46 -10.50
C ILE A 102 8.66 0.79 -9.55
N ALA A 103 9.05 1.48 -8.48
CA ALA A 103 9.84 0.91 -7.41
C ALA A 103 8.96 0.02 -6.51
N CYS A 104 9.43 -1.20 -6.27
CA CYS A 104 8.73 -2.23 -5.51
C CYS A 104 9.73 -3.01 -4.66
N THR A 105 9.35 -3.44 -3.46
CA THR A 105 10.15 -4.38 -2.67
C THR A 105 10.42 -5.67 -3.47
N SER A 106 11.62 -6.24 -3.32
CA SER A 106 11.92 -7.59 -3.84
C SER A 106 10.96 -8.61 -3.24
N ILE A 107 10.81 -9.79 -3.84
CA ILE A 107 9.93 -10.81 -3.27
C ILE A 107 10.39 -11.24 -1.87
N ASN A 108 11.70 -11.38 -1.65
CA ASN A 108 12.24 -11.74 -0.33
C ASN A 108 11.95 -10.65 0.71
N GLN A 109 12.12 -9.38 0.33
CA GLN A 109 11.76 -8.25 1.19
C GLN A 109 10.26 -8.24 1.50
N THR A 110 9.39 -8.36 0.47
CA THR A 110 7.94 -8.39 0.64
C THR A 110 7.50 -9.48 1.60
N ILE A 111 7.97 -10.72 1.41
CA ILE A 111 7.59 -11.85 2.25
C ILE A 111 8.10 -11.68 3.68
N ASN A 112 9.36 -11.25 3.86
CA ASN A 112 9.91 -11.03 5.20
C ASN A 112 9.23 -9.86 5.94
N ASP A 113 8.87 -8.78 5.25
CA ASP A 113 8.14 -7.66 5.84
C ASP A 113 6.75 -8.11 6.33
N MET A 114 6.05 -8.91 5.51
CA MET A 114 4.73 -9.42 5.86
C MET A 114 4.79 -10.45 7.00
N LEU A 115 5.82 -11.31 7.04
CA LEU A 115 6.04 -12.24 8.16
C LEU A 115 6.40 -11.51 9.47
N ALA A 116 7.23 -10.48 9.39
CA ALA A 116 7.67 -9.71 10.56
C ALA A 116 6.54 -8.90 11.19
N ASP A 117 5.53 -8.51 10.41
CA ASP A 117 4.38 -7.73 10.84
C ASP A 117 3.04 -8.46 10.62
N TYR A 118 3.06 -9.79 10.72
CA TYR A 118 1.95 -10.67 10.33
C TYR A 118 0.62 -10.33 11.01
N ASP A 119 0.65 -9.82 12.23
CA ASP A 119 -0.57 -9.52 12.98
C ASP A 119 -1.24 -8.20 12.52
N ASN A 120 -0.61 -7.46 11.59
CA ASN A 120 -1.08 -6.18 11.06
C ASN A 120 -1.13 -6.15 9.51
N ILE A 121 -1.04 -7.28 8.84
CA ILE A 121 -1.20 -7.39 7.38
C ILE A 121 -2.62 -7.85 7.01
N ASP A 122 -2.93 -7.78 5.73
CA ASP A 122 -3.96 -8.61 5.15
C ASP A 122 -3.45 -10.06 5.05
N GLU A 123 -3.85 -10.88 6.02
CA GLU A 123 -3.48 -12.28 6.09
C GLU A 123 -3.95 -13.06 4.85
N GLN A 124 -5.14 -12.76 4.34
CA GLN A 124 -5.68 -13.48 3.18
C GLN A 124 -4.86 -13.20 1.93
N SER A 125 -4.52 -11.93 1.65
CA SER A 125 -3.68 -11.60 0.50
C SER A 125 -2.29 -12.24 0.59
N PHE A 126 -1.76 -12.36 1.81
CA PHE A 126 -0.48 -12.99 2.05
C PHE A 126 -0.51 -14.50 1.84
N ILE A 127 -1.51 -15.19 2.39
CA ILE A 127 -1.68 -16.64 2.21
C ILE A 127 -1.89 -16.98 0.74
N GLU A 128 -2.76 -16.24 0.04
CA GLU A 128 -2.97 -16.41 -1.40
C GLU A 128 -1.67 -16.16 -2.19
N GLY A 129 -0.98 -15.04 -1.92
CA GLY A 129 0.26 -14.71 -2.62
C GLY A 129 1.39 -15.70 -2.38
N LEU A 130 1.52 -16.20 -1.15
CA LEU A 130 2.49 -17.23 -0.81
C LEU A 130 2.15 -18.57 -1.47
N GLY A 131 0.86 -18.91 -1.57
CA GLY A 131 0.38 -20.08 -2.30
C GLY A 131 0.67 -19.96 -3.80
N SER A 132 0.35 -18.81 -4.40
CA SER A 132 0.67 -18.52 -5.81
C SER A 132 2.17 -18.69 -6.08
N TYR A 133 3.03 -18.19 -5.18
CA TYR A 133 4.49 -18.39 -5.31
C TYR A 133 4.83 -19.88 -5.36
N TYR A 134 4.32 -20.67 -4.42
CA TYR A 134 4.57 -22.11 -4.34
C TYR A 134 4.22 -22.83 -5.65
N PHE A 135 3.01 -22.63 -6.18
CA PHE A 135 2.57 -23.30 -7.41
C PHE A 135 3.27 -22.78 -8.67
N MET A 136 3.52 -21.48 -8.75
CA MET A 136 4.28 -20.88 -9.86
C MET A 136 5.73 -21.34 -9.89
N ASN A 137 6.25 -21.81 -8.76
CA ASN A 137 7.64 -22.23 -8.59
C ASN A 137 7.79 -23.76 -8.44
N GLY A 138 6.88 -24.52 -9.07
CA GLY A 138 6.99 -25.97 -9.16
C GLY A 138 6.71 -26.68 -7.83
N GLU A 139 5.72 -26.19 -7.09
CA GLU A 139 5.33 -26.72 -5.78
C GLU A 139 6.49 -26.66 -4.77
N SER A 140 7.18 -25.51 -4.75
CA SER A 140 8.34 -25.31 -3.90
C SER A 140 8.49 -23.85 -3.47
N PHE A 141 8.90 -23.65 -2.22
CA PHE A 141 9.34 -22.34 -1.71
C PHE A 141 10.83 -22.06 -2.01
N GLU A 142 11.50 -22.90 -2.81
CA GLU A 142 12.88 -22.69 -3.21
C GLU A 142 13.06 -21.33 -3.91
N GLY A 143 14.06 -20.56 -3.47
CA GLY A 143 14.30 -19.20 -3.96
C GLY A 143 13.81 -18.10 -3.03
N LEU A 144 12.98 -18.42 -2.03
CA LEU A 144 12.71 -17.52 -0.91
C LEU A 144 13.87 -17.56 0.10
N ASP A 145 14.42 -16.39 0.41
CA ASP A 145 15.38 -16.20 1.50
C ASP A 145 14.63 -15.66 2.73
N ILE A 146 14.16 -16.57 3.58
CA ILE A 146 13.41 -16.22 4.79
C ILE A 146 14.39 -15.92 5.92
N GLU A 147 14.29 -14.71 6.48
CA GLU A 147 15.13 -14.30 7.60
C GLU A 147 14.96 -15.23 8.81
N PRO A 148 16.02 -15.53 9.57
CA PRO A 148 15.94 -16.44 10.70
C PRO A 148 14.86 -16.10 11.73
N ARG A 149 14.60 -14.80 11.96
CA ARG A 149 13.55 -14.32 12.88
C ARG A 149 12.12 -14.63 12.39
N ASN A 150 11.93 -14.77 11.08
CA ASN A 150 10.65 -15.00 10.44
C ASN A 150 10.37 -16.49 10.20
N MET A 151 11.38 -17.35 10.36
CA MET A 151 11.31 -18.76 10.02
C MET A 151 10.23 -19.52 10.82
N GLU A 152 10.04 -19.20 12.10
CA GLU A 152 8.98 -19.81 12.91
C GLU A 152 7.59 -19.48 12.34
N ARG A 153 7.33 -18.19 12.08
CA ARG A 153 6.08 -17.72 11.48
C ARG A 153 5.87 -18.32 10.09
N PHE A 154 6.90 -18.33 9.26
CA PHE A 154 6.87 -18.91 7.92
C PHE A 154 6.44 -20.38 7.96
N ASN A 155 7.04 -21.18 8.84
CA ASN A 155 6.68 -22.59 8.97
C ASN A 155 5.25 -22.80 9.48
N ALA A 156 4.71 -21.88 10.28
CA ALA A 156 3.33 -21.97 10.77
C ALA A 156 2.29 -21.71 9.67
N VAL A 157 2.61 -20.87 8.67
CA VAL A 157 1.64 -20.36 7.69
C VAL A 157 1.77 -21.00 6.31
N LYS A 158 2.94 -21.54 5.97
CA LYS A 158 3.19 -22.10 4.63
C LYS A 158 2.26 -23.26 4.27
N ASP A 159 1.85 -24.06 5.25
CA ASP A 159 0.95 -25.19 5.02
C ASP A 159 -0.47 -24.69 4.66
N TRP A 160 -0.89 -23.56 5.21
CA TRP A 160 -2.15 -22.90 4.84
C TRP A 160 -2.07 -22.30 3.44
N ALA A 161 -0.91 -21.74 3.06
CA ALA A 161 -0.67 -21.21 1.73
C ALA A 161 -0.71 -22.31 0.64
N ILE A 162 -0.17 -23.50 0.92
CA ILE A 162 -0.31 -24.67 0.04
C ILE A 162 -1.80 -25.04 -0.09
N GLY A 163 -2.49 -25.13 1.04
CA GLY A 163 -3.91 -25.49 1.09
C GLY A 163 -4.85 -24.53 0.37
N TYR A 164 -4.46 -23.28 0.13
CA TYR A 164 -5.32 -22.26 -0.48
C TYR A 164 -5.79 -22.63 -1.89
N TRP A 165 -4.94 -23.34 -2.65
CA TRP A 165 -5.25 -23.76 -4.02
C TRP A 165 -5.50 -25.27 -4.15
N ASP A 166 -5.33 -26.05 -3.07
CA ASP A 166 -5.56 -27.49 -3.04
C ASP A 166 -7.05 -27.88 -2.90
N GLU A 167 -7.96 -26.90 -2.79
CA GLU A 167 -9.40 -27.15 -2.80
C GLU A 167 -9.93 -27.40 -4.23
N ASP A 168 -9.81 -28.65 -4.69
CA ASP A 168 -10.63 -29.26 -5.75
C ASP A 168 -11.88 -29.98 -5.16
#